data_AF-A0A6C0LWX6-F1
#
_entry.id   AF-A0A6C0LWX6-F1
#
_cell.length_a   1.000
_cell.length_b   1.000
_cell.length_c   1.000
_cell.angle_alpha   90.00
_cell.angle_beta   90.00
_cell.angle_gamma   90.00
#
_symmetry.space_group_name_H-M   'P 1'
#
loop_
_entity.id
_entity.type
_entity.pdbx_description
1 polymer ?
#
loop_
_entity_poly.entity_id
_entity_poly.type
_entity_poly.pdbx_seq_one_letter_code
_entity_poly.pdbx_strand_id
1 'polypeptide(L)'
;MLKYKILRWDPVLFGNSNNQVALITIKPDEKFLTFVRANNFEVSCTIEVNGVIRQIDGIVNRSSDVPNYRPNYFAKTGYYVITLNKLWQGYPKSLGTVTFNRHG
;
A
#
# COMPACT_ATOMS: atom_id res chain seq x y z
N MET A 1 6.69 -11.70 9.76
CA MET A 1 7.03 -10.62 8.83
C MET A 1 6.59 -11.05 7.43
N LEU A 2 5.83 -10.23 6.71
CA LEU A 2 5.29 -10.58 5.38
C LEU A 2 5.90 -9.66 4.31
N LYS A 3 6.53 -10.20 3.27
CA LYS A 3 7.24 -9.41 2.24
C LYS A 3 6.60 -9.60 0.86
N TYR A 4 6.36 -8.49 0.15
CA TYR A 4 5.72 -8.47 -1.16
C TYR A 4 6.46 -7.54 -2.14
N LYS A 5 6.36 -7.86 -3.43
CA LYS A 5 6.76 -6.95 -4.51
C LYS A 5 5.71 -5.84 -4.63
N ILE A 6 6.17 -4.60 -4.74
CA ILE A 6 5.28 -3.49 -5.12
C ILE A 6 5.01 -3.62 -6.61
N LEU A 7 3.74 -3.62 -7.00
CA LEU A 7 3.33 -3.74 -8.40
C LEU A 7 3.17 -2.38 -9.07
N ARG A 8 2.86 -1.35 -8.28
CA ARG A 8 2.59 -0.01 -8.77
C ARG A 8 2.69 1.00 -7.63
N TRP A 9 3.10 2.20 -7.99
CA TRP A 9 2.98 3.41 -7.18
C TRP A 9 1.95 4.33 -7.82
N ASP A 10 1.18 5.05 -7.02
CA ASP A 10 0.26 6.09 -7.49
C ASP A 10 0.22 7.25 -6.49
N PRO A 11 0.07 8.50 -6.96
CA PRO A 11 -0.37 9.59 -6.11
C PRO A 11 -1.88 9.50 -5.87
N VAL A 12 -2.31 9.72 -4.63
CA VAL A 12 -3.74 9.82 -4.29
C VAL A 12 -3.99 11.01 -3.38
N LEU A 13 -5.14 11.65 -3.56
CA LEU A 13 -5.65 12.61 -2.58
C LEU A 13 -6.32 11.82 -1.46
N PHE A 14 -6.03 12.18 -0.22
CA PHE A 14 -6.63 11.54 0.95
C PHE A 14 -7.37 12.59 1.79
N GLY A 15 -8.67 12.36 2.02
CA GLY A 15 -9.55 13.32 2.67
C GLY A 15 -9.77 14.59 1.84
N ASN A 16 -9.93 15.73 2.53
CA ASN A 16 -10.11 17.06 1.91
C ASN A 16 -8.79 17.81 1.70
N SER A 17 -7.66 17.09 1.67
CA SER A 17 -6.34 17.67 1.52
C SER A 17 -5.98 17.84 0.05
N ASN A 18 -5.33 18.95 -0.30
CA ASN A 18 -4.67 19.14 -1.60
C ASN A 18 -3.32 18.41 -1.70
N ASN A 19 -2.85 17.84 -0.59
CA ASN A 19 -1.61 17.08 -0.56
C ASN A 19 -1.84 15.67 -1.09
N GLN A 20 -1.08 15.30 -2.12
CA GLN A 20 -1.04 13.93 -2.60
C GLN A 20 -0.17 13.09 -1.66
N VAL A 21 -0.67 11.93 -1.28
CA VAL A 21 0.08 10.90 -0.56
C VAL A 21 0.41 9.74 -1.49
N ALA A 22 1.43 8.98 -1.13
CA ALA A 22 1.85 7.82 -1.89
C ALA A 22 0.92 6.63 -1.63
N LEU A 23 0.50 5.96 -2.69
CA LEU A 23 -0.22 4.69 -2.66
C LEU A 23 0.62 3.62 -3.34
N ILE A 24 0.73 2.45 -2.72
CA ILE A 24 1.35 1.27 -3.33
C ILE A 24 0.32 0.18 -3.57
N THR A 25 0.48 -0.56 -4.67
CA THR A 25 -0.35 -1.72 -4.99
C THR A 25 0.43 -3.00 -4.79
N ILE A 26 -0.20 -4.00 -4.16
CA ILE A 26 0.32 -5.36 -4.03
C ILE A 26 -0.71 -6.41 -4.46
N LYS A 27 -0.23 -7.61 -4.77
CA LYS A 27 -1.09 -8.80 -4.86
C LYS A 27 -1.09 -9.49 -3.49
N PRO A 28 -2.24 -9.52 -2.78
CA PRO A 28 -2.31 -10.16 -1.47
C PRO A 28 -2.32 -11.69 -1.59
N ASP A 29 -1.95 -12.35 -0.50
CA ASP A 29 -2.25 -13.75 -0.23
C ASP A 29 -3.13 -13.87 1.02
N GLU A 30 -3.59 -15.08 1.36
CA GLU A 30 -4.44 -15.30 2.53
C GLU A 30 -3.76 -14.88 3.85
N LYS A 31 -2.43 -15.02 3.93
CA LYS A 31 -1.63 -14.61 5.09
C LYS A 31 -1.69 -13.10 5.28
N PHE A 32 -1.54 -12.32 4.20
CA PHE A 32 -1.71 -10.87 4.24
C PHE A 32 -3.11 -10.49 4.69
N LEU A 33 -4.15 -11.10 4.12
CA LEU A 33 -5.53 -10.77 4.44
C LEU A 33 -5.86 -11.05 5.90
N THR A 34 -5.35 -12.16 6.44
CA THR A 34 -5.50 -12.50 7.87
C THR A 34 -4.77 -11.48 8.75
N PHE A 35 -3.55 -11.12 8.36
CA PHE A 35 -2.74 -10.14 9.07
C PHE A 35 -3.41 -8.76 9.13
N VAL A 36 -3.87 -8.22 8.00
CA VAL A 36 -4.47 -6.87 7.98
C VAL A 36 -5.82 -6.83 8.69
N ARG A 37 -6.62 -7.89 8.63
CA ARG A 37 -7.89 -7.98 9.39
C ARG A 37 -7.64 -7.97 10.89
N ALA A 38 -6.59 -8.64 11.37
CA ALA A 38 -6.23 -8.64 12.78
C ALA A 38 -5.72 -7.28 13.28
N ASN A 39 -5.25 -6.41 12.39
CA ASN A 39 -4.74 -5.07 12.71
C ASN A 39 -5.69 -3.95 12.27
N ASN A 40 -6.99 -4.21 12.11
CA ASN A 40 -7.98 -3.21 11.66
C ASN A 40 -7.59 -2.47 10.36
N PHE A 41 -6.88 -3.16 9.46
CA PHE A 41 -6.36 -2.64 8.20
C PHE A 41 -5.29 -1.55 8.33
N GLU A 42 -4.75 -1.33 9.52
CA GLU A 42 -3.57 -0.49 9.76
C GLU A 42 -2.30 -1.34 9.72
N VAL A 43 -1.24 -0.80 9.11
CA VAL A 43 0.02 -1.52 8.92
C VAL A 43 1.24 -0.62 9.05
N SER A 44 2.29 -1.12 9.70
CA SER A 44 3.62 -0.52 9.60
C SER A 44 4.41 -1.18 8.47
N CYS A 45 4.80 -0.37 7.48
CA CYS A 45 5.46 -0.83 6.26
C CYS A 45 6.95 -0.48 6.30
N THR A 46 7.81 -1.48 6.15
CA THR A 46 9.21 -1.28 5.78
C THR A 46 9.32 -1.39 4.26
N ILE A 47 9.51 -0.26 3.59
CA ILE A 47 9.64 -0.15 2.13
C ILE A 47 11.11 -0.04 1.76
N GLU A 48 11.53 -0.89 0.82
CA GLU A 48 12.88 -0.89 0.26
C GLU A 48 12.81 -0.59 -1.24
N VAL A 49 13.41 0.52 -1.65
CA VAL A 49 13.47 0.97 -3.05
C VAL A 49 14.89 1.45 -3.36
N ASN A 50 15.54 0.86 -4.37
CA ASN A 50 16.91 1.21 -4.77
C ASN A 50 17.93 1.21 -3.61
N GLY A 51 17.82 0.24 -2.69
CA GLY A 51 18.70 0.13 -1.51
C GLY A 51 18.38 1.12 -0.39
N VAL A 52 17.38 2.00 -0.55
CA VAL A 52 16.90 2.90 0.49
C VAL A 52 15.75 2.23 1.24
N ILE A 53 15.90 2.05 2.54
CA ILE A 53 14.89 1.46 3.42
C ILE A 53 14.22 2.58 4.23
N ARG A 54 12.88 2.59 4.26
CA ARG A 54 12.09 3.50 5.09
C ARG A 54 10.95 2.76 5.77
N GLN A 55 10.69 3.12 7.03
CA GLN A 55 9.49 2.69 7.74
C GLN A 55 8.42 3.77 7.62
N ILE A 56 7.22 3.37 7.18
CA ILE A 56 6.09 4.25 6.90
C ILE A 56 4.82 3.50 7.29
N ASP A 57 3.97 4.13 8.10
CA ASP A 57 2.67 3.56 8.42
C ASP A 57 1.68 3.81 7.28
N GLY A 58 0.69 2.93 7.15
CA GLY A 58 -0.30 3.03 6.09
C GLY A 58 -1.60 2.32 6.40
N ILE A 59 -2.60 2.62 5.57
CA ILE A 59 -3.94 2.03 5.64
C ILE A 59 -4.13 1.15 4.42
N VAL A 60 -4.60 -0.07 4.66
CA VAL A 60 -4.87 -1.06 3.62
C VAL A 60 -6.32 -0.94 3.17
N ASN A 61 -6.51 -0.68 1.88
CA ASN A 61 -7.84 -0.66 1.25
C ASN A 61 -7.89 -1.66 0.10
N ARG A 62 -9.09 -2.05 -0.30
CA ARG A 62 -9.27 -2.77 -1.56
C ARG A 62 -9.07 -1.77 -2.71
N SER A 63 -8.48 -2.23 -3.82
CA SER A 63 -8.42 -1.40 -5.03
C SER A 63 -9.80 -1.10 -5.63
N SER A 64 -10.86 -1.78 -5.15
CA SER A 64 -12.25 -1.45 -5.46
C SER A 64 -12.68 -0.13 -4.86
N ASP A 65 -12.10 0.29 -3.74
CA ASP A 65 -12.61 1.39 -2.93
C ASP A 65 -11.74 2.64 -3.12
N VAL A 66 -10.41 2.45 -3.21
CA VAL A 66 -9.41 3.51 -3.31
C VAL A 66 -8.54 3.33 -4.56
N PRO A 67 -8.20 4.42 -5.30
CA PRO A 67 -8.55 5.82 -5.02
C PRO A 67 -9.95 6.26 -5.48
N ASN A 68 -10.46 5.72 -6.59
CA ASN A 68 -11.65 6.26 -7.25
C ASN A 68 -12.65 5.14 -7.58
N TYR A 69 -13.07 4.38 -6.57
CA TYR A 69 -14.08 3.32 -6.68
C TYR A 69 -13.98 2.48 -7.98
N ARG A 70 -13.03 1.54 -8.03
CA ARG A 70 -12.69 0.74 -9.23
C ARG A 70 -13.08 -0.74 -9.10
N PRO A 71 -14.38 -1.09 -8.93
CA PRO A 71 -14.80 -2.46 -8.66
C PRO A 71 -14.40 -3.45 -9.76
N ASN A 72 -14.45 -3.04 -11.04
CA ASN A 72 -14.05 -3.87 -12.18
C ASN A 72 -12.55 -4.18 -12.19
N TYR A 73 -11.72 -3.24 -11.74
CA TYR A 73 -10.27 -3.44 -11.64
C TYR A 73 -9.94 -4.46 -10.55
N PHE A 74 -10.60 -4.35 -9.39
CA PHE A 74 -10.46 -5.32 -8.31
C PHE A 74 -10.96 -6.71 -8.73
N ALA A 75 -12.13 -6.81 -9.35
CA ALA A 75 -12.69 -8.10 -9.80
C ALA A 75 -11.74 -8.85 -10.75
N LYS A 76 -10.98 -8.12 -11.58
CA LYS A 76 -10.00 -8.70 -12.52
C LYS A 76 -8.67 -9.06 -11.87
N THR A 77 -8.24 -8.34 -10.83
CA THR A 77 -6.86 -8.43 -10.32
C THR A 77 -6.73 -9.00 -8.91
N GLY A 78 -7.75 -8.82 -8.07
CA GLY A 78 -7.71 -9.10 -6.64
C GLY A 78 -6.72 -8.22 -5.87
N TYR A 79 -6.29 -7.08 -6.43
CA TYR A 79 -5.23 -6.27 -5.84
C TYR A 79 -5.69 -5.43 -4.67
N TYR A 80 -4.78 -5.28 -3.71
CA TYR A 80 -4.97 -4.40 -2.56
C TYR A 80 -4.03 -3.21 -2.69
N VAL A 81 -4.49 -2.09 -2.13
CA VAL A 81 -3.74 -0.85 -2.12
C VAL A 81 -3.41 -0.48 -0.68
N ILE A 82 -2.25 0.14 -0.50
CA ILE A 82 -1.82 0.66 0.78
C ILE A 82 -1.56 2.15 0.59
N THR A 83 -2.40 2.97 1.23
CA THR A 83 -2.22 4.42 1.30
C THR A 83 -1.21 4.70 2.40
N LEU A 84 -0.05 5.22 2.03
CA LEU A 84 1.05 5.48 2.96
C LEU A 84 0.89 6.88 3.59
N ASN A 85 1.21 7.01 4.87
CA ASN A 85 1.29 8.30 5.56
C ASN A 85 2.58 9.05 5.16
N LYS A 86 2.73 9.31 3.85
CA LYS A 86 3.89 9.96 3.25
C LYS A 86 3.45 10.75 2.03
N LEU A 87 3.87 12.01 1.97
CA LEU A 87 3.66 12.86 0.79
C LEU A 87 4.26 12.21 -0.45
N TRP A 88 3.56 12.34 -1.57
CA TRP A 88 4.03 11.90 -2.87
C TRP A 88 5.26 12.72 -3.30
N GLN A 89 6.36 12.04 -3.62
CA GLN A 89 7.62 12.66 -4.04
C GLN A 89 8.00 12.27 -5.48
N GLY A 90 7.03 11.84 -6.28
CA GLY A 90 7.25 11.32 -7.62
C GLY A 90 7.52 9.81 -7.66
N TYR A 91 7.63 9.29 -8.88
CA TYR A 91 7.82 7.86 -9.11
C TYR A 91 9.27 7.45 -8.85
N PRO A 92 9.51 6.36 -8.10
CA PRO A 92 10.85 5.82 -7.96
C PRO A 92 11.33 5.18 -9.27
N LYS A 93 12.66 5.11 -9.46
CA LYS A 93 13.29 4.43 -10.61
C LYS A 93 12.99 2.92 -10.68
N SER A 94 12.65 2.29 -9.56
CA SER A 94 12.23 0.91 -9.48
C SER A 94 11.07 0.77 -8.47
N LEU A 95 10.27 -0.28 -8.60
CA LEU A 95 9.08 -0.44 -7.76
C LEU A 95 9.42 -0.80 -6.31
N GLY A 96 10.48 -1.59 -6.08
CA GLY A 96 10.91 -2.02 -4.76
C GLY A 96 10.05 -3.12 -4.12
N THR A 97 10.23 -3.29 -2.82
CA THR A 97 9.48 -4.26 -2.01
C THR A 97 8.94 -3.62 -0.75
N VAL A 98 7.86 -4.18 -0.23
CA VAL A 98 7.27 -3.78 1.05
C VAL A 98 7.24 -4.96 2.00
N THR A 99 7.55 -4.69 3.26
CA THR A 99 7.53 -5.67 4.33
C THR A 99 6.62 -5.18 5.45
N PHE A 100 5.67 -6.02 5.87
CA PHE A 100 4.70 -5.69 6.90
C PHE A 100 5.08 -6.34 8.24
N ASN A 101 5.11 -5.51 9.28
CA ASN A 101 5.46 -5.89 10.65
C ASN A 101 4.22 -5.87 11.54
N ARG A 102 4.12 -6.81 12.49
CA ARG A 102 3.13 -6.70 13.56
C ARG A 102 3.50 -5.49 14.42
N HIS A 103 2.52 -4.67 14.77
CA HIS A 103 2.64 -3.82 15.95
C HIS A 103 2.76 -4.77 17.15
N GLY A 104 3.90 -4.67 17.84
CA GLY A 104 4.15 -5.38 19.10
C GLY A 104 3.46 -4.69 20.26
#